data_AF-A0A3P7N5K4-F1
#
_entry.id   AF-A0A3P7N5K4-F1
#
_cell.length_a   1.000
_cell.length_b   1.000
_cell.length_c   1.000
_cell.angle_alpha   90.00
_cell.angle_beta   90.00
_cell.angle_gamma   90.00
#
_symmetry.space_group_name_H-M   'P 1'
#
loop_
_entity.id
_entity.type
_entity.pdbx_description
1 polymer ?
#
loop_
_entity_poly.entity_id
_entity_poly.type
_entity_poly.pdbx_seq_one_letter_code
_entity_poly.pdbx_strand_id
1 'polypeptide(L)'
;MYTVTFQDKHEFDLIKLIDDNHLDVYQRMKLINYIRKQNFNAVCFMCQRSDLGNTQELAKHLQEVEKPITKLPDSKVWDTEETLVPIFGNDHLLWRLESFLESRDGASDAEEASRRENDKKISNFIAE
;
A
#
# COMPACT_ATOMS: atom_id res chain seq x y z
N MET A 1 -6.98 -13.03 18.69
CA MET A 1 -7.28 -11.84 17.88
C MET A 1 -6.63 -12.08 16.53
N TYR A 2 -7.40 -12.49 15.52
CA TYR A 2 -6.86 -12.95 14.23
C TYR A 2 -6.65 -11.74 13.32
N THR A 3 -5.41 -11.33 13.11
CA THR A 3 -5.05 -10.40 12.03
C THR A 3 -4.98 -11.20 10.73
N VAL A 4 -6.04 -11.14 9.93
CA VAL A 4 -6.03 -11.66 8.55
C VAL A 4 -5.18 -10.69 7.72
N THR A 5 -3.93 -11.07 7.46
CA THR A 5 -3.08 -10.37 6.49
C THR A 5 -3.49 -10.79 5.08
N PHE A 6 -3.56 -9.83 4.15
CA PHE A 6 -3.89 -10.03 2.73
C PHE A 6 -2.79 -10.81 1.95
N GLN A 7 -1.84 -11.40 2.68
CA GLN A 7 -0.57 -11.93 2.17
C GLN A 7 -0.65 -13.38 1.71
N ASP A 8 -1.43 -14.23 2.39
CA ASP A 8 -1.28 -15.70 2.29
C ASP A 8 -1.74 -16.32 0.95
N LYS A 9 -2.44 -15.56 0.09
CA LYS A 9 -2.94 -16.09 -1.20
C LYS A 9 -2.45 -15.37 -2.45
N HIS A 10 -1.89 -14.17 -2.32
CA HIS A 10 -1.57 -13.34 -3.48
C HIS A 10 -0.08 -12.98 -3.63
N GLU A 11 0.80 -13.27 -2.64
CA GLU A 11 2.20 -12.81 -2.66
C GLU A 11 2.31 -11.34 -3.13
N PHE A 12 1.35 -10.54 -2.70
CA PHE A 12 1.19 -9.14 -3.05
C PHE A 12 1.28 -8.36 -1.74
N ASP A 13 2.41 -7.69 -1.55
CA ASP A 13 2.66 -6.86 -0.39
C ASP A 13 2.53 -5.39 -0.80
N LEU A 14 1.29 -4.90 -0.74
CA LEU A 14 0.98 -3.50 -1.08
C LEU A 14 1.80 -2.53 -0.22
N ILE A 15 2.01 -2.86 1.05
CA ILE A 15 2.73 -2.00 1.99
C ILE A 15 4.20 -1.89 1.57
N LYS A 16 4.84 -3.04 1.29
CA LYS A 16 6.20 -3.05 0.78
C LYS A 16 6.33 -2.28 -0.54
N LEU A 17 5.38 -2.43 -1.46
CA LEU A 17 5.41 -1.70 -2.73
C LEU A 17 5.23 -0.19 -2.54
N ILE A 18 4.40 0.24 -1.60
CA ILE A 18 4.27 1.66 -1.22
C ILE A 18 5.62 2.20 -0.70
N ASP A 19 6.28 1.45 0.17
CA ASP A 19 7.56 1.83 0.78
C ASP A 19 8.69 1.87 -0.24
N ASP A 20 8.84 0.82 -1.06
CA ASP A 20 9.87 0.68 -2.09
C ASP A 20 9.76 1.78 -3.18
N ASN A 21 8.55 2.32 -3.40
CA ASN A 21 8.31 3.39 -4.37
C ASN A 21 8.19 4.78 -3.72
N HIS A 22 8.33 4.88 -2.39
CA HIS A 22 8.22 6.13 -1.63
C HIS A 22 6.95 6.93 -1.94
N LEU A 23 5.80 6.25 -2.01
CA LEU A 23 4.55 6.90 -2.39
C LEU A 23 4.03 7.83 -1.29
N ASP A 24 3.66 9.06 -1.68
CA ASP A 24 2.99 10.01 -0.80
C ASP A 24 1.50 9.67 -0.59
N VAL A 25 0.83 10.37 0.34
CA VAL A 25 -0.59 10.17 0.67
C VAL A 25 -1.49 10.20 -0.57
N TYR A 26 -1.28 11.14 -1.49
CA TYR A 26 -2.11 11.30 -2.68
C TYR A 26 -1.84 10.17 -3.67
N GLN A 27 -0.59 9.79 -3.87
CA GLN A 27 -0.21 8.68 -4.73
C GLN A 27 -0.76 7.35 -4.19
N ARG A 28 -0.71 7.12 -2.88
CA ARG A 28 -1.33 5.96 -2.22
C ARG A 28 -2.84 5.92 -2.47
N MET A 29 -3.52 7.05 -2.31
CA MET A 29 -4.96 7.16 -2.59
C MET A 29 -5.29 6.85 -4.05
N LYS A 30 -4.58 7.48 -5.00
CA LYS A 30 -4.75 7.28 -6.44
C LYS A 30 -4.52 5.83 -6.85
N LEU A 31 -3.44 5.21 -6.37
CA LEU A 31 -3.11 3.80 -6.63
C LEU A 31 -4.23 2.86 -6.15
N ILE A 32 -4.74 3.07 -4.93
CA ILE A 32 -5.78 2.20 -4.37
C ILE A 32 -7.09 2.39 -5.12
N ASN A 33 -7.48 3.62 -5.42
CA ASN A 33 -8.66 3.90 -6.21
C ASN A 33 -8.56 3.27 -7.60
N TYR A 34 -7.38 3.34 -8.23
CA TYR A 34 -7.09 2.67 -9.49
C TYR A 34 -7.28 1.16 -9.38
N ILE A 35 -6.59 0.49 -8.45
CA ILE A 35 -6.70 -0.97 -8.27
C ILE A 35 -8.15 -1.40 -8.04
N ARG A 36 -8.89 -0.65 -7.21
CA ARG A 36 -10.31 -0.92 -6.94
C ARG A 36 -11.18 -0.74 -8.16
N LYS A 37 -10.94 0.30 -8.97
CA LYS A 37 -11.64 0.54 -10.24
C LYS A 37 -11.37 -0.57 -11.24
N GLN A 38 -10.12 -1.01 -11.37
CA GLN A 38 -9.77 -2.12 -12.26
C GLN A 38 -10.43 -3.43 -11.79
N ASN A 39 -10.37 -3.73 -10.50
CA ASN A 39 -11.03 -4.91 -9.93
C ASN A 39 -12.56 -4.88 -10.13
N PHE A 40 -13.21 -3.74 -9.93
CA PHE A 40 -14.64 -3.59 -10.15
C PHE A 40 -15.03 -3.85 -11.62
N ASN A 41 -14.20 -3.40 -12.56
CA ASN A 41 -14.41 -3.57 -13.99
C ASN A 41 -13.90 -4.92 -14.55
N ALA A 42 -13.41 -5.82 -13.70
CA ALA A 42 -12.74 -7.06 -14.13
C ALA A 42 -11.57 -6.84 -15.11
N VAL A 43 -10.82 -5.75 -14.91
CA VAL A 43 -9.62 -5.40 -15.69
C VAL A 43 -8.38 -5.66 -14.84
N CYS A 44 -7.32 -6.21 -15.45
CA CYS A 44 -6.06 -6.41 -14.77
C CYS A 44 -5.35 -5.07 -14.54
N PHE A 45 -5.02 -4.74 -13.30
CA PHE A 45 -4.32 -3.49 -12.97
C PHE A 45 -2.84 -3.50 -13.36
N MET A 46 -2.26 -4.65 -13.70
CA MET A 46 -0.86 -4.78 -14.12
C MET A 46 -0.70 -4.65 -15.63
N CYS A 47 -1.39 -5.50 -16.40
CA CYS A 47 -1.28 -5.54 -17.86
C CYS A 47 -2.45 -4.88 -18.60
N GLN A 48 -3.44 -4.32 -17.89
CA GLN A 48 -4.61 -3.62 -18.46
C GLN A 48 -5.51 -4.51 -19.32
N ARG A 49 -5.39 -5.84 -19.17
CA ARG A 49 -6.23 -6.81 -19.87
C ARG A 49 -7.68 -6.72 -19.39
N SER A 50 -8.62 -6.51 -20.32
CA SER A 50 -10.05 -6.28 -20.04
C SER A 50 -10.99 -7.37 -20.59
N ASP A 51 -10.47 -8.36 -21.31
CA ASP A 51 -11.21 -9.50 -21.88
C ASP A 51 -11.35 -10.69 -20.91
N LEU A 52 -11.12 -10.47 -19.60
CA LEU A 52 -11.21 -11.49 -18.56
C LEU A 52 -12.67 -11.85 -18.20
N GLY A 53 -13.62 -10.98 -18.55
CA GLY A 53 -15.06 -11.23 -18.45
C GLY A 53 -15.66 -11.07 -17.06
N ASN A 54 -14.99 -11.54 -16.00
CA ASN A 54 -15.46 -11.36 -14.61
C ASN A 54 -14.32 -11.33 -13.59
N THR A 55 -14.65 -11.00 -12.33
CA THR A 55 -13.68 -10.86 -11.25
C THR A 55 -13.01 -12.16 -10.81
N GLN A 56 -13.63 -13.32 -11.04
CA GLN A 56 -13.05 -14.62 -10.72
C GLN A 56 -11.95 -14.98 -11.72
N GLU A 57 -12.18 -14.74 -13.01
CA GLU A 57 -11.17 -14.91 -14.06
C GLU A 57 -10.04 -13.88 -13.92
N LEU A 58 -10.35 -12.66 -13.48
CA LEU A 58 -9.32 -11.69 -13.07
C LEU A 58 -8.45 -12.22 -11.92
N ALA A 59 -9.06 -12.77 -10.88
CA ALA A 59 -8.31 -13.33 -9.75
C ALA A 59 -7.40 -14.50 -10.19
N LYS A 60 -7.87 -15.39 -11.07
CA LYS A 60 -7.05 -16.46 -11.67
C LYS A 60 -5.90 -15.88 -12.49
N HIS A 61 -6.19 -14.91 -13.35
CA HIS A 61 -5.18 -14.26 -14.17
C HIS A 61 -4.06 -13.62 -13.34
N LEU A 62 -4.41 -12.92 -12.25
CA LEU A 62 -3.42 -12.36 -11.32
C LEU A 62 -2.57 -13.43 -10.63
N GLN A 63 -3.13 -14.62 -10.37
CA GLN A 63 -2.43 -15.73 -9.73
C GLN A 63 -1.54 -16.53 -10.69
N GLU A 64 -1.94 -16.65 -11.95
CA GLU A 64 -1.26 -17.50 -12.94
C GLU A 64 -0.25 -16.73 -13.80
N VAL A 65 -0.51 -15.45 -14.09
CA VAL A 65 0.28 -14.66 -15.05
C VAL A 65 1.11 -13.58 -14.36
N GLU A 66 0.52 -12.85 -13.41
CA GLU A 66 1.17 -11.69 -12.78
C GLU A 66 1.89 -12.02 -11.47
N LYS A 67 1.77 -13.26 -10.98
CA LYS A 67 2.37 -13.71 -9.72
C LYS A 67 3.87 -14.05 -9.89
N PRO A 68 4.78 -13.60 -8.99
CA PRO A 68 4.53 -12.68 -7.87
C PRO A 68 4.50 -11.22 -8.33
N ILE A 69 3.60 -10.43 -7.74
CA ILE A 69 3.50 -9.00 -8.01
C ILE A 69 4.58 -8.28 -7.22
N THR A 70 5.69 -7.99 -7.90
CA THR A 70 6.91 -7.40 -7.30
C THR A 70 7.11 -5.92 -7.63
N LYS A 71 6.26 -5.36 -8.49
CA LYS A 71 6.33 -3.96 -8.92
C LYS A 71 4.94 -3.38 -9.12
N LEU A 72 4.85 -2.06 -9.13
CA LEU A 72 3.65 -1.33 -9.48
C LEU A 72 3.51 -1.18 -11.01
N PRO A 73 2.27 -1.00 -11.52
CA PRO A 73 2.07 -0.58 -12.90
C PRO A 73 2.63 0.83 -13.14
N ASP A 74 2.84 1.18 -14.42
CA ASP A 74 3.35 2.50 -14.82
C ASP A 74 2.53 3.62 -14.16
N SER A 75 3.19 4.57 -13.49
CA SER A 75 2.50 5.67 -12.82
C SER A 75 1.60 6.47 -13.76
N LYS A 76 1.86 6.50 -15.07
CA LYS A 76 1.01 7.19 -16.04
C LYS A 76 -0.42 6.63 -16.12
N VAL A 77 -0.65 5.37 -15.73
CA VAL A 77 -1.99 4.76 -15.82
C VAL A 77 -2.84 5.00 -14.58
N TRP A 78 -2.21 5.35 -13.45
CA TRP A 78 -2.90 5.46 -12.17
C TRP A 78 -2.64 6.77 -11.42
N ASP A 79 -1.56 7.50 -11.68
CA ASP A 79 -1.29 8.81 -11.09
C ASP A 79 -1.94 9.93 -11.91
N THR A 80 -3.27 9.87 -12.03
CA THR A 80 -4.07 10.89 -12.72
C THR A 80 -5.04 11.55 -11.76
N GLU A 81 -5.40 12.81 -12.02
CA GLU A 81 -6.38 13.53 -11.18
C GLU A 81 -7.74 12.81 -11.09
N GLU A 82 -8.13 12.11 -12.17
CA GLU A 82 -9.39 11.35 -12.22
C GLU A 82 -9.43 10.20 -11.21
N THR A 83 -8.28 9.60 -10.90
CA THR A 83 -8.19 8.50 -9.92
C THR A 83 -8.22 8.98 -8.47
N LEU A 84 -8.11 10.29 -8.23
CA LEU A 84 -8.21 10.83 -6.89
C LEU A 84 -9.64 10.72 -6.35
N VAL A 85 -10.64 10.70 -7.23
CA VAL A 85 -12.05 10.56 -6.86
C VAL A 85 -12.35 9.08 -6.55
N PRO A 86 -12.70 8.73 -5.30
CA PRO A 86 -13.04 7.36 -4.96
C PRO A 86 -14.28 6.89 -5.72
N ILE A 87 -14.23 5.65 -6.22
CA ILE A 87 -15.38 5.03 -6.90
C ILE A 87 -16.48 4.60 -5.91
N PHE A 88 -16.18 4.53 -4.62
CA PHE A 88 -17.12 4.21 -3.56
C PHE A 88 -17.16 5.35 -2.54
N GLY A 89 -18.36 5.79 -2.15
CA GLY A 89 -18.52 6.76 -1.07
C GLY A 89 -18.12 6.15 0.29
N ASN A 90 -17.62 7.00 1.20
CA ASN A 90 -17.19 6.63 2.56
C ASN A 90 -16.12 5.52 2.58
N ASP A 91 -15.00 5.78 1.91
CA ASP A 91 -13.94 4.79 1.76
C ASP A 91 -13.13 4.57 3.05
N HIS A 92 -13.62 3.67 3.90
CA HIS A 92 -12.93 3.27 5.13
C HIS A 92 -11.59 2.56 4.90
N LEU A 93 -11.33 2.03 3.70
CA LEU A 93 -10.07 1.34 3.41
C LEU A 93 -8.91 2.33 3.38
N LEU A 94 -9.09 3.46 2.68
CA LEU A 94 -8.08 4.52 2.59
C LEU A 94 -7.75 5.06 3.98
N TRP A 95 -8.78 5.40 4.77
CA TRP A 95 -8.60 5.86 6.15
C TRP A 95 -7.87 4.85 7.03
N ARG A 96 -8.23 3.57 6.94
CA ARG A 96 -7.56 2.52 7.71
C ARG A 96 -6.10 2.33 7.28
N LEU A 97 -5.81 2.40 5.98
CA LEU A 97 -4.44 2.29 5.47
C LEU A 97 -3.58 3.46 5.96
N GLU A 98 -4.07 4.69 5.81
CA GLU A 98 -3.32 5.88 6.23
C GLU A 98 -3.06 5.84 7.74
N SER A 99 -4.08 5.52 8.56
CA SER A 99 -3.89 5.35 10.01
C SER A 99 -2.87 4.25 10.36
N PHE A 100 -2.84 3.16 9.60
CA PHE A 100 -1.84 2.09 9.78
C PHE A 100 -0.42 2.57 9.44
N LEU A 101 -0.25 3.28 8.33
CA LEU A 101 1.05 3.82 7.91
C LEU A 101 1.56 4.88 8.88
N GLU A 102 0.71 5.82 9.29
CA GLU A 102 1.01 6.83 10.31
C GLU A 102 1.44 6.20 11.65
N SER A 103 0.75 5.15 12.09
CA SER A 103 1.08 4.45 13.34
C SER A 103 2.43 3.74 13.25
N ARG A 104 2.81 3.26 12.07
CA ARG A 104 4.08 2.57 11.83
C ARG A 104 5.25 3.55 11.80
N ASP A 105 5.06 4.69 11.14
CA ASP A 105 6.07 5.75 11.07
C ASP A 105 6.24 6.46 12.43
N GLY A 106 5.14 6.69 13.16
CA GLY A 106 5.16 7.25 14.50
C GLY A 106 5.82 6.35 15.55
N ALA A 107 5.75 5.02 15.39
CA ALA A 107 6.48 4.08 16.24
C ALA A 107 8.00 4.18 16.03
N SER A 108 8.46 4.31 14.79
CA SER A 108 9.89 4.52 14.50
C SER A 108 10.41 5.85 15.07
N ASP A 109 9.63 6.92 14.97
CA ASP A 109 10.06 8.23 15.47
C ASP A 109 10.12 8.28 17.00
N ALA A 110 9.16 7.66 17.70
CA ALA A 110 9.13 7.59 19.16
C ALA A 110 10.26 6.70 19.73
N GLU A 111 10.53 5.56 19.10
CA GLU A 111 11.64 4.69 19.47
C GLU A 111 12.99 5.37 19.23
N GLU A 112 13.14 6.10 18.12
CA GLU A 112 14.38 6.78 17.81
C GLU A 112 14.61 8.03 18.67
N ALA A 113 13.56 8.78 19.00
CA ALA A 113 13.63 9.85 20.00
C ALA A 113 14.07 9.31 21.37
N SER A 114 13.52 8.17 21.78
CA SER A 114 13.89 7.51 23.04
C SER A 114 15.35 7.03 23.04
N ARG A 115 15.86 6.49 21.93
CA ARG A 115 17.28 6.12 21.77
C ARG A 115 18.19 7.34 21.87
N ARG A 116 17.89 8.41 21.13
CA ARG A 116 18.67 9.66 21.17
C ARG A 116 18.69 10.29 22.56
N GLU A 117 17.58 10.21 23.30
CA GLU A 117 17.53 10.72 24.67
C GLU A 117 18.35 9.84 25.63
N ASN A 118 18.32 8.53 25.45
CA ASN A 118 19.12 7.62 26.26
C ASN A 118 20.62 7.78 26.00
N ASP A 119 21.02 7.96 24.74
CA ASP A 119 22.41 8.21 24.35
C ASP A 119 22.94 9.53 24.93
N LYS A 120 22.10 10.58 24.99
CA LYS A 120 22.44 11.84 25.67
C LYS A 120 22.63 11.65 27.17
N LYS A 121 21.76 10.85 27.83
CA LYS A 121 21.90 10.54 29.27
C LYS A 121 23.19 9.77 29.55
N ILE A 122 23.51 8.78 28.72
CA ILE A 122 24.74 7.99 28.83
C ILE A 122 25.97 8.87 28.60
N SER A 123 25.96 9.71 27.56
CA SER A 123 27.07 10.64 27.28
C SER A 123 27.31 11.64 28.40
N ASN A 124 26.24 12.16 29.02
CA ASN A 124 26.37 13.08 30.15
C ASN A 124 26.91 12.37 31.39
N PHE A 125 26.50 11.12 31.65
CA PHE A 125 27.00 10.33 32.76
C PHE A 125 28.47 9.94 32.62
N ILE A 126 28.97 9.78 31.40
CA ILE A 126 30.40 9.48 31.14
C ILE A 126 31.28 10.73 31.20
N ALA A 127 30.68 11.93 31.08
CA ALA A 127 31.37 13.21 31.09
C ALA A 127 31.48 13.85 32.49
N GLU A 128 30.84 13.28 33.50
CA GLU A 128 30.99 13.61 34.94
C GLU A 128 32.01 12.68 35.63
#